data_AF-A0A7X3LI47-F1
#
_entry.id   AF-A0A7X3LI47-F1
#
_cell.length_a   1.000
_cell.length_b   1.000
_cell.length_c   1.000
_cell.angle_alpha   90.00
_cell.angle_beta   90.00
_cell.angle_gamma   90.00
#
_symmetry.space_group_name_H-M   'P 1'
#
loop_
_entity.id
_entity.type
_entity.pdbx_description
1 polymer ?
#
loop_
_entity_poly.entity_id
_entity_poly.type
_entity_poly.pdbx_seq_one_letter_code
_entity_poly.pdbx_strand_id
1 'polypeptide(L)'
;MNEDIQFLKELQQELNTQEHDFQAAPRFWVIMDYRKIPGHEDYDCGEYEYFHNDGDHVVFKSFNDLKEFIEEYYEEEIDDEVRWYLSEDDFDFLWQYIIDNMNDNGYFGSVFVKEEEFIVPNTMFLTKEEAKTHLRFNHYHYTSKAHTYAMTAWRAPKVERLLNILSQFDFDLMKGE
;
A
#
# COMPACT_ATOMS: atom_id res chain seq x y z
N MET A 1 24.52 12.85 -28.14
CA MET A 1 23.79 13.80 -29.02
C MET A 1 22.71 13.13 -29.86
N ASN A 2 23.02 12.13 -30.70
CA ASN A 2 21.96 11.46 -31.47
C ASN A 2 21.03 10.61 -30.57
N GLU A 3 21.59 9.92 -29.57
CA GLU A 3 20.82 9.13 -28.59
C GLU A 3 19.91 10.00 -27.72
N ASP A 4 20.40 11.16 -27.26
CA ASP A 4 19.61 12.08 -26.44
C ASP A 4 18.43 12.69 -27.21
N ILE A 5 18.64 13.06 -28.49
CA ILE A 5 17.58 13.57 -29.36
C ILE A 5 16.55 12.48 -29.64
N GLN A 6 17.01 11.24 -29.89
CA GLN A 6 16.12 10.10 -30.09
C GLN A 6 15.28 9.82 -28.83
N PHE A 7 15.90 9.82 -27.65
CA PHE A 7 15.22 9.71 -26.37
C PHE A 7 14.14 10.78 -26.19
N LEU A 8 14.45 12.06 -26.50
CA LEU A 8 13.49 13.16 -26.37
C LEU A 8 12.29 13.00 -27.32
N LYS A 9 12.49 12.47 -28.53
CA LYS A 9 11.41 12.18 -29.49
C LYS A 9 10.51 11.05 -28.99
N GLU A 10 11.09 9.97 -28.49
CA GLU A 10 10.34 8.85 -27.91
C GLU A 10 9.53 9.29 -26.69
N LEU A 11 10.18 10.05 -25.79
CA LEU A 11 9.52 10.63 -24.62
C LEU A 11 8.39 11.59 -25.01
N GLN A 12 8.59 12.45 -26.01
CA GLN A 12 7.54 13.34 -26.52
C GLN A 12 6.34 12.57 -27.04
N GLN A 13 6.57 11.53 -27.84
CA GLN A 13 5.50 10.68 -28.37
C GLN A 13 4.70 10.05 -27.23
N GLU A 14 5.38 9.53 -26.21
CA GLU A 14 4.72 8.93 -25.05
C GLU A 14 3.95 9.96 -24.20
N LEU A 15 4.54 11.13 -23.93
CA LEU A 15 3.88 12.25 -23.23
C LEU A 15 2.56 12.67 -23.90
N ASN A 16 2.52 12.67 -25.23
CA ASN A 16 1.37 13.10 -26.01
C ASN A 16 0.29 12.02 -26.19
N THR A 17 0.60 10.75 -25.96
CA THR A 17 -0.31 9.62 -26.28
C THR A 17 -0.73 8.78 -25.09
N GLN A 18 0.00 8.84 -23.98
CA GLN A 18 -0.34 8.09 -22.77
C GLN A 18 -1.68 8.50 -22.16
N GLU A 19 -2.31 7.57 -21.45
CA GLU A 19 -3.57 7.82 -20.71
C GLU A 19 -3.39 8.93 -19.66
N HIS A 20 -4.46 9.68 -19.40
CA HIS A 20 -4.41 10.83 -18.50
C HIS A 20 -4.95 10.58 -17.09
N ASP A 21 -5.65 9.45 -16.86
CA ASP A 21 -6.30 9.06 -15.59
C ASP A 21 -7.12 10.20 -14.96
N PHE A 22 -7.86 10.92 -15.82
CA PHE A 22 -8.70 12.06 -15.45
C PHE A 22 -7.95 13.23 -14.78
N GLN A 23 -6.62 13.29 -14.90
CA GLN A 23 -5.80 14.38 -14.39
C GLN A 23 -5.43 15.41 -15.46
N ALA A 24 -5.27 16.66 -15.02
CA ALA A 24 -4.85 17.77 -15.86
C ALA A 24 -3.33 17.80 -16.05
N ALA A 25 -2.86 18.44 -17.13
CA ALA A 25 -1.46 18.81 -17.26
C ALA A 25 -1.12 19.99 -16.30
N PRO A 26 0.15 20.13 -15.87
CA PRO A 26 1.27 19.20 -16.05
C PRO A 26 1.14 17.98 -15.14
N ARG A 27 1.30 16.78 -15.72
CA ARG A 27 1.11 15.50 -15.02
C ARG A 27 2.42 14.74 -14.87
N PHE A 28 2.53 14.01 -13.76
CA PHE A 28 3.59 13.05 -13.51
C PHE A 28 2.97 11.84 -12.82
N TRP A 29 3.72 10.75 -12.77
CA TRP A 29 3.26 9.48 -12.22
C TRP A 29 4.01 9.12 -10.95
N VAL A 30 3.30 8.47 -10.05
CA VAL A 30 3.80 7.93 -8.80
C VAL A 30 3.20 6.53 -8.59
N ILE A 31 3.65 5.83 -7.55
CA ILE A 31 2.97 4.63 -7.09
C ILE A 31 2.05 5.02 -5.94
N MET A 32 0.79 4.62 -6.02
CA MET A 32 -0.13 4.63 -4.89
C MET A 32 -0.21 3.22 -4.32
N ASP A 33 -0.11 3.12 -2.99
CA ASP A 33 -0.21 1.88 -2.26
C ASP A 33 -1.11 2.05 -1.03
N TYR A 34 -1.35 0.97 -0.31
CA TYR A 34 -2.31 0.90 0.79
C TYR A 34 -1.65 0.35 2.04
N ARG A 35 -2.05 0.85 3.20
CA ARG A 35 -1.59 0.37 4.50
C ARG A 35 -2.74 0.39 5.50
N LYS A 36 -2.67 -0.51 6.49
CA LYS A 36 -3.54 -0.43 7.67
C LYS A 36 -2.97 0.58 8.64
N ILE A 37 -3.81 1.48 9.14
CA ILE A 37 -3.47 2.44 10.21
C ILE A 37 -4.54 2.39 11.29
N PRO A 38 -4.22 2.79 12.53
CA PRO A 38 -5.23 3.01 13.56
C PRO A 38 -6.30 3.99 13.08
N GLY A 39 -7.56 3.64 13.28
CA GLY A 39 -8.72 4.46 12.94
C GLY A 39 -9.66 4.62 14.13
N HIS A 40 -10.83 5.21 13.90
CA HIS A 40 -11.88 5.34 14.90
C HIS A 40 -13.20 4.76 14.39
N GLU A 41 -13.80 3.85 15.16
CA GLU A 41 -14.99 3.07 14.74
C GLU A 41 -16.20 3.93 14.33
N ASP A 42 -16.43 5.05 15.02
CA ASP A 42 -17.55 5.95 14.70
C ASP A 42 -17.37 6.79 13.42
N TYR A 43 -16.14 6.98 12.96
CA TYR A 43 -15.81 7.96 11.90
C TYR A 43 -15.21 7.33 10.66
N ASP A 44 -14.63 6.15 10.79
CA ASP A 44 -13.90 5.48 9.74
C ASP A 44 -14.57 4.18 9.32
N CYS A 45 -14.40 3.81 8.06
CA CYS A 45 -14.79 2.48 7.57
C CYS A 45 -13.59 1.54 7.71
N GLY A 46 -13.72 0.55 8.58
CA GLY A 46 -12.61 -0.30 8.98
C GLY A 46 -13.08 -1.54 9.72
N GLU A 47 -12.13 -2.23 10.33
CA GLU A 47 -12.35 -3.48 11.06
C GLU A 47 -11.50 -3.50 12.33
N TYR A 48 -11.85 -4.36 13.28
CA TYR A 48 -10.99 -4.64 14.42
C TYR A 48 -9.89 -5.61 14.01
N GLU A 49 -8.65 -5.27 14.35
CA GLU A 49 -7.51 -6.15 14.26
C GLU A 49 -7.17 -6.66 15.65
N TYR A 50 -7.15 -8.00 15.79
CA TYR A 50 -6.90 -8.71 17.03
C TYR A 50 -5.46 -9.19 17.05
N PHE A 51 -4.76 -8.99 18.15
CA PHE A 51 -3.33 -9.27 18.23
C PHE A 51 -2.89 -9.71 19.61
N HIS A 52 -1.74 -10.37 19.63
CA HIS A 52 -0.92 -10.57 20.83
C HIS A 52 0.38 -9.75 20.68
N ASN A 53 0.84 -9.14 21.77
CA ASN A 53 2.06 -8.35 21.78
C ASN A 53 2.74 -8.37 23.16
N ASP A 54 3.76 -9.22 23.30
CA ASP A 54 4.67 -9.28 24.45
C ASP A 54 6.07 -8.72 24.14
N GLY A 55 6.23 -8.10 22.97
CA GLY A 55 7.51 -7.77 22.36
C GLY A 55 7.64 -8.32 20.94
N ASP A 56 6.93 -9.41 20.62
CA ASP A 56 6.66 -9.87 19.25
C ASP A 56 5.19 -9.62 18.89
N HIS A 57 4.94 -8.96 17.76
CA HIS A 57 3.59 -8.54 17.40
C HIS A 57 2.97 -9.52 16.41
N VAL A 58 1.97 -10.27 16.88
CA VAL A 58 1.27 -11.30 16.11
C VAL A 58 -0.19 -10.90 15.91
N VAL A 59 -0.61 -10.84 14.65
CA VAL A 59 -2.00 -10.49 14.27
C VAL A 59 -2.76 -11.75 13.88
N PHE A 60 -3.97 -11.91 14.40
CA PHE A 60 -4.86 -13.04 14.11
C PHE A 60 -5.86 -12.65 13.03
N LYS A 61 -5.83 -13.32 11.88
CA LYS A 61 -6.76 -13.07 10.76
C LYS A 61 -7.89 -14.09 10.69
N SER A 62 -7.77 -15.18 11.43
CA SER A 62 -8.73 -16.29 11.43
C SER A 62 -8.77 -17.00 12.78
N PHE A 63 -9.80 -17.82 12.98
CA PHE A 63 -9.91 -18.71 14.14
C PHE A 63 -8.69 -19.64 14.24
N ASN A 64 -8.24 -20.20 13.11
CA ASN A 64 -7.10 -21.10 13.10
C ASN A 64 -5.81 -20.38 13.50
N ASP A 65 -5.60 -19.13 13.06
CA ASP A 65 -4.42 -18.35 13.44
C ASP A 65 -4.34 -18.18 14.97
N LEU A 66 -5.47 -17.85 15.60
CA LEU A 66 -5.57 -17.69 17.05
C LEU A 66 -5.42 -19.03 17.76
N LYS A 67 -6.11 -20.07 17.27
CA LYS A 67 -6.05 -21.41 17.83
C LYS A 67 -4.64 -21.97 17.83
N GLU A 68 -3.96 -21.96 16.68
CA GLU A 68 -2.58 -22.45 16.54
C GLU A 68 -1.65 -21.68 17.49
N PHE A 69 -1.83 -20.36 17.59
CA PHE A 69 -1.05 -19.55 18.51
C PHE A 69 -1.27 -19.92 19.98
N ILE A 70 -2.50 -20.16 20.43
CA ILE A 70 -2.78 -20.60 21.80
C ILE A 70 -2.22 -21.99 22.05
N GLU A 71 -2.41 -22.93 21.11
CA GLU A 71 -1.90 -24.30 21.20
C GLU A 71 -0.37 -24.36 21.30
N GLU A 72 0.35 -23.47 20.61
CA GLU A 72 1.82 -23.43 20.63
C GLU A 72 2.40 -22.56 21.76
N TYR A 73 1.87 -21.36 21.97
CA TYR A 73 2.48 -20.37 22.86
C TYR A 73 2.00 -20.50 24.31
N TYR A 74 0.78 -21.02 24.52
CA TYR A 74 0.15 -21.17 25.83
C TYR A 74 -0.18 -22.63 26.16
N GLU A 75 0.57 -23.60 25.61
CA GLU A 75 0.33 -25.05 25.78
C GLU A 75 0.13 -25.46 27.25
N GLU A 76 0.93 -24.90 28.16
CA GLU A 76 0.88 -25.21 29.61
C GLU A 76 -0.39 -24.69 30.30
N GLU A 77 -1.08 -23.71 29.71
CA GLU A 77 -2.30 -23.09 30.23
C GLU A 77 -3.58 -23.72 29.65
N ILE A 78 -3.45 -24.70 28.74
CA ILE A 78 -4.58 -25.38 28.12
C ILE A 78 -5.13 -26.50 29.02
N ASP A 79 -6.27 -26.22 29.65
CA ASP A 79 -7.09 -27.19 30.36
C ASP A 79 -8.28 -27.68 29.52
N ASP A 80 -9.17 -28.45 30.14
CA ASP A 80 -10.35 -28.99 29.45
C ASP A 80 -11.38 -27.92 29.07
N GLU A 81 -11.40 -26.79 29.76
CA GLU A 81 -12.26 -25.64 29.43
C GLU A 81 -11.72 -24.94 28.18
N VAL A 82 -10.43 -24.61 28.16
CA VAL A 82 -9.77 -24.00 26.99
C VAL A 82 -9.94 -24.89 25.75
N ARG A 83 -9.76 -26.21 25.89
CA ARG A 83 -9.97 -27.17 24.77
C ARG A 83 -11.38 -27.15 24.21
N TRP A 84 -12.38 -26.93 25.04
CA TRP A 84 -13.76 -26.81 24.58
C TRP A 84 -13.91 -25.59 23.66
N TYR A 85 -13.43 -24.41 24.09
CA TYR A 85 -13.44 -23.20 23.27
C TYR A 85 -12.65 -23.35 21.95
N LEU A 86 -11.48 -24.02 21.98
CA LEU A 86 -10.68 -24.32 20.77
C LEU A 86 -11.37 -25.30 19.80
N SER A 87 -12.47 -25.93 20.20
CA SER A 87 -13.25 -26.88 19.37
C SER A 87 -14.52 -26.29 18.76
N GLU A 88 -14.97 -25.12 19.20
CA GLU A 88 -16.24 -24.52 18.75
C GLU A 88 -16.13 -23.82 17.38
N ASP A 89 -14.92 -23.59 16.86
CA ASP A 89 -14.66 -22.93 15.57
C ASP A 89 -15.32 -21.54 15.44
N ASP A 90 -15.37 -20.81 16.56
CA ASP A 90 -15.93 -19.46 16.66
C ASP A 90 -14.86 -18.50 17.18
N PHE A 91 -14.42 -17.58 16.30
CA PHE A 91 -13.36 -16.61 16.60
C PHE A 91 -13.74 -15.67 17.74
N ASP A 92 -14.92 -15.04 17.65
CA ASP A 92 -15.33 -14.02 18.61
C ASP A 92 -15.56 -14.65 19.99
N PHE A 93 -16.10 -15.86 20.01
CA PHE A 93 -16.32 -16.61 21.23
C PHE A 93 -15.00 -17.02 21.92
N LEU A 94 -14.04 -17.55 21.17
CA LEU A 94 -12.71 -17.88 21.69
C LEU A 94 -11.96 -16.61 22.14
N TRP A 95 -12.02 -15.55 21.33
CA TRP A 95 -11.37 -14.27 21.64
C TRP A 95 -11.88 -13.67 22.95
N GLN A 96 -13.21 -13.64 23.14
CA GLN A 96 -13.80 -13.12 24.37
C GLN A 96 -13.35 -13.93 25.59
N TYR A 97 -13.29 -15.26 25.49
CA TYR A 97 -12.78 -16.10 26.57
C TYR A 97 -11.32 -15.79 26.91
N ILE A 98 -10.45 -15.63 25.92
CA ILE A 98 -9.03 -15.30 26.12
C ILE A 98 -8.90 -13.95 26.82
N ILE A 99 -9.64 -12.93 26.38
CA ILE A 99 -9.62 -11.60 27.02
C ILE A 99 -10.06 -11.66 28.48
N ASP A 100 -11.10 -12.43 28.78
CA ASP A 100 -11.68 -12.49 30.13
C ASP A 100 -10.89 -13.38 31.09
N ASN A 101 -10.16 -14.40 30.59
CA ASN A 101 -9.59 -15.45 31.44
C ASN A 101 -8.07 -15.66 31.27
N MET A 102 -7.48 -15.26 30.14
CA MET A 102 -6.07 -15.53 29.77
C MET A 102 -5.25 -14.26 29.50
N ASN A 103 -5.81 -13.07 29.72
CA ASN A 103 -5.16 -11.79 29.40
C ASN A 103 -4.73 -10.97 30.63
N ASP A 104 -4.41 -11.64 31.75
CA ASP A 104 -3.92 -10.97 32.97
C ASP A 104 -2.62 -10.18 32.74
N ASN A 105 -1.81 -10.61 31.75
CA ASN A 105 -0.59 -9.94 31.33
C ASN A 105 -0.82 -8.71 30.42
N GLY A 106 -2.03 -8.57 29.86
CA GLY A 106 -2.41 -7.48 28.96
C GLY A 106 -1.77 -7.54 27.55
N TYR A 107 -1.27 -8.70 27.13
CA TYR A 107 -0.64 -8.87 25.82
C TYR A 107 -1.64 -9.08 24.69
N PHE A 108 -2.84 -9.60 24.97
CA PHE A 108 -3.91 -9.65 23.99
C PHE A 108 -4.64 -8.31 23.91
N GLY A 109 -4.80 -7.80 22.70
CA GLY A 109 -5.44 -6.53 22.44
C GLY A 109 -6.17 -6.52 21.11
N SER A 110 -7.08 -5.56 20.96
CA SER A 110 -7.69 -5.25 19.68
C SER A 110 -7.59 -3.76 19.39
N VAL A 111 -7.50 -3.42 18.11
CA VAL A 111 -7.47 -2.03 17.67
C VAL A 111 -8.30 -1.89 16.40
N PHE A 112 -9.13 -0.84 16.35
CA PHE A 112 -9.84 -0.51 15.13
C PHE A 112 -8.86 0.06 14.10
N VAL A 113 -8.80 -0.56 12.93
CA VAL A 113 -7.92 -0.18 11.84
C VAL A 113 -8.72 0.16 10.59
N LYS A 114 -8.19 1.09 9.81
CA LYS A 114 -8.70 1.40 8.47
C LYS A 114 -7.61 1.25 7.44
N GLU A 115 -8.03 1.02 6.21
CA GLU A 115 -7.14 1.10 5.07
C GLU A 115 -6.95 2.56 4.65
N GLU A 116 -5.70 2.99 4.55
CA GLU A 116 -5.31 4.31 4.07
C GLU A 116 -4.53 4.16 2.75
N GLU A 117 -4.97 4.90 1.73
CA GLU A 117 -4.19 5.09 0.51
C GLU A 117 -3.07 6.12 0.75
N PHE A 118 -1.88 5.84 0.22
CA PHE A 118 -0.76 6.78 0.30
C PHE A 118 0.08 6.77 -0.96
N ILE A 119 0.73 7.90 -1.23
CA ILE A 119 1.74 8.00 -2.29
C ILE A 119 3.05 7.44 -1.77
N VAL A 120 3.58 6.43 -2.45
CA VAL A 120 4.86 5.81 -2.11
C VAL A 120 5.97 6.87 -2.23
N PRO A 121 6.74 7.11 -1.14
CA PRO A 121 7.85 8.05 -1.18
C PRO A 121 8.91 7.68 -2.22
N ASN A 122 9.62 8.69 -2.73
CA ASN A 122 10.70 8.52 -3.71
C ASN A 122 10.26 7.90 -5.04
N THR A 123 8.97 7.94 -5.36
CA THR A 123 8.45 7.61 -6.68
C THR A 123 8.09 8.89 -7.43
N MET A 124 8.63 9.03 -8.64
CA MET A 124 8.30 10.10 -9.57
C MET A 124 8.73 9.63 -10.97
N PHE A 125 7.80 9.60 -11.89
CA PHE A 125 8.01 9.14 -13.26
C PHE A 125 7.36 10.13 -14.23
N LEU A 126 7.97 10.32 -15.39
CA LEU A 126 7.39 11.19 -16.43
C LEU A 126 6.28 10.47 -17.20
N THR A 127 6.31 9.14 -17.25
CA THR A 127 5.37 8.36 -18.04
C THR A 127 4.72 7.22 -17.26
N LYS A 128 3.52 6.82 -17.71
CA LYS A 128 2.77 5.71 -17.10
C LYS A 128 3.51 4.39 -17.24
N GLU A 129 4.09 4.14 -18.42
CA GLU A 129 4.74 2.87 -18.70
C GLU A 129 6.03 2.70 -17.90
N GLU A 130 6.75 3.79 -17.62
CA GLU A 130 7.87 3.80 -16.68
C GLU A 130 7.41 3.40 -15.27
N ALA A 131 6.34 4.02 -14.76
CA ALA A 131 5.76 3.68 -13.46
C ALA A 131 5.26 2.22 -13.38
N LYS A 132 4.60 1.70 -14.43
CA LYS A 132 4.17 0.30 -14.51
C LYS A 132 5.36 -0.66 -14.51
N THR A 133 6.41 -0.31 -15.25
CA THR A 133 7.63 -1.10 -15.35
C THR A 133 8.35 -1.16 -14.00
N HIS A 134 8.45 -0.02 -13.32
CA HIS A 134 8.96 0.06 -11.96
C HIS A 134 8.17 -0.86 -11.02
N LEU A 135 6.84 -0.76 -11.02
CA LEU A 135 5.97 -1.57 -10.17
C LEU A 135 6.14 -3.08 -10.44
N ARG A 136 6.21 -3.49 -11.71
CA ARG A 136 6.40 -4.90 -12.09
C ARG A 136 7.73 -5.46 -11.57
N PHE A 137 8.83 -4.73 -11.73
CA PHE A 137 10.15 -5.20 -11.31
C PHE A 137 10.38 -5.10 -9.80
N ASN A 138 9.62 -4.26 -9.09
CA ASN A 138 9.78 -4.01 -7.66
C ASN A 138 8.56 -4.44 -6.83
N HIS A 139 7.68 -5.30 -7.38
CA HIS A 139 6.41 -5.68 -6.76
C HIS A 139 6.56 -6.22 -5.32
N TYR A 140 7.70 -6.83 -4.98
CA TYR A 140 7.99 -7.36 -3.65
C TYR A 140 8.22 -6.27 -2.58
N HIS A 141 8.35 -5.01 -2.97
CA HIS A 141 8.40 -3.85 -2.07
C HIS A 141 7.02 -3.20 -1.85
N TYR A 142 5.97 -3.73 -2.46
CA TYR A 142 4.63 -3.14 -2.51
C TYR A 142 3.57 -4.12 -2.07
N THR A 143 2.41 -3.62 -1.65
CA THR A 143 1.25 -4.49 -1.48
C THR A 143 0.71 -4.93 -2.84
N SER A 144 -0.11 -5.98 -2.85
CA SER A 144 -0.80 -6.45 -4.07
C SER A 144 -1.81 -5.44 -4.63
N LYS A 145 -2.19 -4.41 -3.86
CA LYS A 145 -3.09 -3.34 -4.27
C LYS A 145 -2.37 -2.14 -4.91
N ALA A 146 -1.04 -2.11 -4.87
CA ALA A 146 -0.26 -1.02 -5.41
C ALA A 146 -0.51 -0.85 -6.91
N HIS A 147 -0.62 0.41 -7.36
CA HIS A 147 -0.89 0.74 -8.75
C HIS A 147 -0.30 2.09 -9.14
N THR A 148 -0.20 2.35 -10.45
CA THR A 148 0.24 3.65 -10.96
C THR A 148 -0.83 4.70 -10.70
N TYR A 149 -0.42 5.88 -10.23
CA TYR A 149 -1.32 6.99 -9.94
C TYR A 149 -0.83 8.27 -10.62
N ALA A 150 -1.72 8.97 -11.31
CA ALA A 150 -1.41 10.24 -11.94
C ALA A 150 -1.57 11.38 -10.94
N MET A 151 -0.54 12.22 -10.81
CA MET A 151 -0.58 13.45 -10.04
C MET A 151 -0.47 14.67 -10.95
N THR A 152 -1.21 15.72 -10.60
CA THR A 152 -1.07 17.04 -11.25
C THR A 152 -0.04 17.86 -10.47
N ALA A 153 1.00 18.35 -11.14
CA ALA A 153 1.94 19.33 -10.58
C ALA A 153 1.26 20.71 -10.48
N TRP A 154 0.42 20.85 -9.47
CA TRP A 154 -0.47 21.99 -9.30
C TRP A 154 0.29 23.27 -8.97
N ARG A 155 -0.01 24.34 -9.71
CA ARG A 155 0.61 25.68 -9.57
C ARG A 155 2.15 25.64 -9.67
N ALA A 156 2.68 24.76 -10.53
CA ALA A 156 4.10 24.59 -10.77
C ALA A 156 4.51 25.13 -12.17
N PRO A 157 4.64 26.45 -12.37
CA PRO A 157 4.82 27.05 -13.71
C PRO A 157 6.11 26.62 -14.42
N LYS A 158 7.16 26.27 -13.66
CA LYS A 158 8.41 25.75 -14.25
C LYS A 158 8.23 24.33 -14.79
N VAL A 159 7.46 23.49 -14.09
CA VAL A 159 7.15 22.12 -14.53
C VAL A 159 6.24 22.18 -15.75
N GLU A 160 5.22 23.04 -15.72
CA GLU A 160 4.34 23.30 -16.87
C GLU A 160 5.14 23.72 -18.10
N ARG A 161 6.03 24.71 -17.96
CA ARG A 161 6.89 25.14 -19.06
C ARG A 161 7.79 24.03 -19.59
N LEU A 162 8.40 23.24 -18.71
CA LEU A 162 9.25 22.11 -19.10
C LEU A 162 8.46 21.05 -19.87
N LEU A 163 7.33 20.59 -19.34
CA LEU A 163 6.51 19.57 -20.00
C LEU A 163 5.91 20.08 -21.32
N ASN A 164 5.57 21.37 -21.42
CA ASN A 164 5.14 21.98 -22.68
C ASN A 164 6.25 21.98 -23.74
N ILE A 165 7.51 22.23 -23.34
CA ILE A 165 8.65 22.10 -24.26
C ILE A 165 8.80 20.66 -24.70
N LEU A 166 8.78 19.70 -23.76
CA LEU A 166 8.93 18.28 -24.09
C LEU A 166 7.79 17.79 -25.00
N SER A 167 6.57 18.28 -24.84
CA SER A 167 5.41 17.83 -25.62
C SER A 167 5.26 18.51 -26.99
N GLN A 168 5.70 19.76 -27.15
CA GLN A 168 5.43 20.57 -28.35
C GLN A 168 6.65 20.92 -29.20
N PHE A 169 7.87 20.79 -28.67
CA PHE A 169 9.07 21.21 -29.40
C PHE A 169 9.38 20.27 -30.56
N ASP A 170 9.70 20.83 -31.73
CA ASP A 170 10.14 20.05 -32.89
C ASP A 170 11.62 19.69 -32.77
N PHE A 171 11.89 18.48 -32.27
CA PHE A 171 13.25 17.97 -32.10
C PHE A 171 13.96 17.67 -33.43
N ASP A 172 13.29 17.64 -34.59
CA ASP A 172 13.96 17.52 -35.90
C ASP A 172 14.76 18.78 -36.28
N LEU A 173 14.47 19.91 -35.63
CA LEU A 173 15.21 21.16 -35.81
C LEU A 173 16.60 21.12 -35.16
N MET A 174 16.85 20.20 -34.23
CA MET A 174 18.15 20.02 -33.58
C MET A 174 19.09 19.27 -34.53
N LYS A 175 19.76 20.00 -35.42
CA LYS A 175 20.84 19.44 -36.23
C LYS A 175 22.04 19.17 -35.33
N GLY A 176 22.49 17.92 -35.31
CA GLY A 176 23.73 17.56 -34.65
C GLY A 176 24.94 18.10 -35.42
N GLU A 177 25.70 19.02 -34.80
CA GLU A 177 27.10 19.31 -35.18
C GLU A 177 28.09 18.33 -34.54
#